data_AF-A0A7V9EQ82-F1
#
_entry.id   AF-A0A7V9EQ82-F1
#
_cell.length_a   1.000
_cell.length_b   1.000
_cell.length_c   1.000
_cell.angle_alpha   90.00
_cell.angle_beta   90.00
_cell.angle_gamma   90.00
#
_symmetry.space_group_name_H-M   'P 1'
#
loop_
_entity.id
_entity.type
_entity.pdbx_description
1 polymer ?
#
loop_
_entity_poly.entity_id
_entity_poly.type
_entity_poly.pdbx_seq_one_letter_code
_entity_poly.pdbx_strand_id
1 'polypeptide(L)'
;LWCLYVPMLFVYNCTWAVNSICHMKQFGYRTFETSDESKNNFWVGLGALGEGYHNNHHAKPRCATHGLKWWEFDLTRYTIWTLEKLHLAWNVVWPEPMPAQEDEEDVSADEAGTMLITSADPNSV
;
A
#
# COMPACT_ATOMS: atom_id res chain seq x y z
N LEU A 1 8.67 33.30 1.16
CA LEU A 1 8.84 32.17 2.09
C LEU A 1 7.78 31.08 1.85
N TRP A 2 6.49 31.41 2.02
CA TRP A 2 5.37 30.46 1.95
C TRP A 2 5.12 29.84 0.58
N CYS A 3 5.19 30.58 -0.53
CA CYS A 3 4.85 30.03 -1.85
C CYS A 3 5.93 29.13 -2.48
N LEU A 4 7.17 29.15 -1.94
CA LEU A 4 8.29 28.40 -2.48
C LEU A 4 8.73 27.31 -1.49
N TYR A 5 9.20 27.70 -0.31
CA TYR A 5 9.87 26.77 0.60
C TYR A 5 8.92 25.79 1.27
N VAL A 6 7.69 26.19 1.58
CA VAL A 6 6.72 25.31 2.26
C VAL A 6 6.22 24.20 1.32
N PRO A 7 5.77 24.49 0.09
CA PRO A 7 5.46 23.45 -0.90
C PRO A 7 6.66 22.56 -1.21
N MET A 8 7.85 23.15 -1.37
CA MET A 8 9.08 22.40 -1.64
C MET A 8 9.40 21.41 -0.52
N LEU A 9 9.33 21.87 0.74
CA LEU A 9 9.52 21.02 1.91
C LEU A 9 8.50 19.88 1.94
N PHE A 10 7.22 20.20 1.72
CA PHE A 10 6.15 19.21 1.71
C PHE A 10 6.40 18.13 0.63
N VAL A 11 6.65 18.55 -0.61
CA VAL A 11 6.91 17.64 -1.73
C VAL A 11 8.11 16.74 -1.46
N TYR A 12 9.23 17.28 -0.98
CA TYR A 12 10.40 16.45 -0.66
C TYR A 12 10.12 15.43 0.43
N ASN A 13 9.44 15.84 1.50
CA ASN A 13 9.12 14.92 2.59
C ASN A 13 8.15 13.83 2.14
N CYS A 14 7.14 14.16 1.32
CA CYS A 14 6.24 13.15 0.75
C CYS A 14 7.00 12.14 -0.13
N THR A 15 7.90 12.61 -1.00
CA THR A 15 8.71 11.73 -1.86
C THR A 15 9.62 10.82 -1.03
N TRP A 16 10.33 11.34 -0.04
CA TRP A 16 11.22 10.52 0.81
C TRP A 16 10.44 9.58 1.74
N ALA A 17 9.22 9.95 2.13
CA ALA A 17 8.33 9.11 2.91
C ALA A 17 7.94 7.82 2.17
N VAL A 18 7.84 7.84 0.84
CA VAL A 18 7.63 6.62 0.04
C VAL A 18 8.76 5.62 0.27
N ASN A 19 10.02 6.07 0.16
CA ASN A 19 11.16 5.17 0.37
C ASN A 19 11.34 4.76 1.83
N SER A 20 10.96 5.63 2.77
CA SER A 20 11.15 5.37 4.20
C SER A 20 9.96 4.60 4.78
N ILE A 21 8.79 5.23 4.87
CA ILE A 21 7.63 4.73 5.59
C ILE A 21 7.03 3.51 4.90
N CYS A 22 6.98 3.48 3.56
CA CYS A 22 6.43 2.32 2.85
C CYS A 22 7.37 1.10 2.85
N HIS A 23 8.59 1.19 3.40
CA HIS A 23 9.47 0.03 3.64
C HIS A 23 9.61 -0.32 5.12
N MET A 24 8.93 0.41 6.02
CA MET A 24 8.94 0.11 7.44
C MET A 24 7.95 -1.02 7.76
N LYS A 25 8.41 -2.07 8.44
CA LYS A 25 7.58 -3.24 8.78
C LYS A 25 6.34 -2.88 9.60
N GLN A 26 6.42 -1.83 10.42
CA GLN A 26 5.37 -1.39 11.32
C GLN A 26 4.27 -0.56 10.64
N PHE A 27 4.51 -0.05 9.42
CA PHE A 27 3.60 0.90 8.78
C PHE A 27 3.12 0.40 7.41
N GLY A 28 1.82 0.16 7.32
CA GLY A 28 1.16 -0.28 6.08
C GLY A 28 0.96 -1.79 6.01
N TYR A 29 0.43 -2.23 4.87
CA TYR A 29 0.04 -3.61 4.61
C TYR A 29 0.63 -4.11 3.29
N ARG A 30 0.58 -5.42 3.02
CA ARG A 30 1.05 -5.99 1.76
C ARG A 30 -0.12 -6.66 1.06
N THR A 31 -0.26 -6.40 -0.23
CA THR A 31 -1.27 -7.05 -1.09
C THR A 31 -0.63 -8.18 -1.89
N PHE A 32 0.65 -8.05 -2.23
CA PHE A 32 1.41 -9.02 -3.01
C PHE A 32 2.67 -9.45 -2.26
N GLU A 33 2.99 -10.74 -2.39
CA GLU A 33 4.28 -11.27 -1.97
C GLU A 33 5.36 -10.80 -2.95
N THR A 34 6.28 -9.99 -2.47
CA THR A 34 7.40 -9.43 -3.23
C THR A 34 8.70 -9.71 -2.47
N SER A 35 9.83 -9.78 -3.16
CA SER A 35 11.12 -10.07 -2.53
C SER A 35 11.66 -8.97 -1.63
N ASP A 36 11.07 -7.77 -1.70
CA ASP A 36 11.42 -6.61 -0.89
C ASP A 36 10.45 -6.43 0.29
N GLU A 37 10.69 -5.40 1.11
CA GLU A 37 9.89 -5.08 2.29
C GLU A 37 8.88 -3.95 2.02
N SER A 38 8.55 -3.71 0.75
CA SER A 38 7.58 -2.68 0.37
C SER A 38 6.19 -3.00 0.93
N LYS A 39 5.49 -1.95 1.33
CA LYS A 39 4.15 -1.93 1.90
C LYS A 39 3.31 -0.82 1.29
N ASN A 40 2.01 -1.04 1.25
CA ASN A 40 1.02 -0.04 0.91
C ASN A 40 0.66 0.78 2.15
N ASN A 41 0.70 2.11 2.03
CA ASN A 41 0.33 3.04 3.08
C ASN A 41 -0.61 4.11 2.53
N PHE A 42 -1.84 4.16 3.07
CA PHE A 42 -2.88 5.09 2.62
C PHE A 42 -2.49 6.57 2.79
N TRP A 43 -1.90 6.93 3.93
CA TRP A 43 -1.53 8.31 4.22
C TRP A 43 -0.40 8.82 3.34
N VAL A 44 0.60 7.96 3.11
CA VAL A 44 1.66 8.26 2.14
C VAL A 44 1.08 8.32 0.73
N GLY A 45 0.14 7.45 0.39
CA GLY A 45 -0.57 7.46 -0.89
C GLY A 45 -1.26 8.81 -1.14
N LEU A 46 -1.96 9.33 -0.15
CA LEU A 46 -2.61 10.64 -0.24
C LEU A 46 -1.60 11.79 -0.41
N GLY A 47 -0.51 11.78 0.37
CA GLY A 47 0.51 12.84 0.32
C GLY A 47 1.41 12.80 -0.93
N ALA A 48 1.69 11.59 -1.44
CA ALA A 48 2.53 11.34 -2.61
C ALA A 48 1.72 11.01 -3.87
N LEU A 49 0.45 11.40 -3.90
CA LEU A 49 -0.43 11.34 -5.08
C LEU A 49 -0.67 9.92 -5.66
N GLY A 50 -0.48 8.87 -4.86
CA GLY A 50 -0.68 7.46 -5.23
C GLY A 50 0.55 6.58 -4.99
N GLU A 51 1.75 7.14 -4.93
CA GLU A 51 3.03 6.40 -4.80
C GLU A 51 3.17 5.63 -3.48
N GLY A 52 2.32 5.90 -2.49
CA GLY A 52 2.31 5.20 -1.21
C GLY A 52 1.78 3.77 -1.28
N TYR A 53 1.12 3.35 -2.37
CA TYR A 53 0.78 1.95 -2.63
C TYR A 53 1.99 1.20 -3.20
N HIS A 54 3.08 1.24 -2.45
CA HIS A 54 4.41 0.89 -2.93
C HIS A 54 4.56 -0.62 -3.18
N ASN A 55 3.91 -1.47 -2.37
CA ASN A 55 3.92 -2.91 -2.60
C ASN A 55 3.22 -3.27 -3.92
N ASN A 56 2.12 -2.59 -4.26
CA ASN A 56 1.47 -2.77 -5.57
C ASN A 56 2.40 -2.35 -6.71
N HIS A 57 3.11 -1.23 -6.56
CA HIS A 57 4.08 -0.75 -7.54
C HIS A 57 5.21 -1.77 -7.77
N HIS A 58 5.81 -2.30 -6.70
CA HIS A 58 6.87 -3.32 -6.80
C HIS A 58 6.37 -4.63 -7.41
N ALA A 59 5.13 -5.02 -7.15
CA ALA A 59 4.53 -6.20 -7.77
C ALA A 59 4.22 -6.00 -9.26
N LYS A 60 3.76 -4.81 -9.66
CA LYS A 60 3.35 -4.50 -11.03
C LYS A 60 3.95 -3.16 -11.51
N PRO A 61 5.28 -3.06 -11.71
CA PRO A 61 5.96 -1.79 -11.98
C PRO A 61 5.61 -1.18 -13.34
N ARG A 62 5.05 -1.98 -14.26
CA ARG A 62 4.58 -1.52 -15.57
C ARG A 62 3.16 -0.96 -15.54
N CYS A 63 2.42 -1.17 -14.46
CA CYS A 63 1.05 -0.71 -14.34
C CYS A 63 1.02 0.82 -14.22
N ALA A 64 0.10 1.46 -14.94
CA ALA A 64 -0.09 2.91 -14.87
C ALA A 64 -0.65 3.37 -13.51
N THR A 65 -1.20 2.46 -12.72
CA THR A 65 -1.80 2.74 -11.42
C THR A 65 -1.03 2.05 -10.31
N HIS A 66 -0.90 2.75 -9.19
CA HIS A 66 -0.37 2.25 -7.93
C HIS A 66 -1.50 1.69 -7.06
N GLY A 67 -2.66 2.34 -7.07
CA GLY A 67 -3.87 1.83 -6.42
C GLY A 67 -4.52 0.72 -7.23
N LEU A 68 -4.70 -0.45 -6.63
CA LEU A 68 -5.32 -1.64 -7.22
C LEU A 68 -6.63 -2.03 -6.51
N LYS A 69 -6.81 -1.68 -5.24
CA LYS A 69 -8.07 -1.84 -4.52
C LYS A 69 -8.98 -0.63 -4.77
N TRP A 70 -10.29 -0.85 -4.69
CA TRP A 70 -11.29 0.19 -4.98
C TRP A 70 -11.21 1.43 -4.07
N TRP A 71 -10.69 1.27 -2.85
CA TRP A 71 -10.53 2.35 -1.86
C TRP A 71 -9.14 3.00 -1.89
N GLU A 72 -8.20 2.48 -2.67
CA GLU A 72 -6.87 3.06 -2.82
C GLU A 72 -6.95 4.31 -3.72
N PHE A 73 -6.84 5.48 -3.11
CA PHE A 73 -6.90 6.77 -3.79
C PHE A 73 -5.57 7.08 -4.50
N ASP A 74 -5.61 7.05 -5.83
CA ASP A 74 -4.46 7.28 -6.69
C ASP A 74 -4.75 8.46 -7.63
N LEU A 75 -4.10 9.61 -7.39
CA LEU A 75 -4.28 10.79 -8.22
C LEU A 75 -3.55 10.66 -9.57
N THR A 76 -2.42 9.98 -9.58
CA THR A 76 -1.66 9.66 -10.80
C THR A 76 -2.52 8.85 -11.77
N ARG A 77 -3.29 7.88 -11.28
CA ARG A 77 -4.29 7.12 -12.07
C ARG A 77 -5.26 8.05 -12.81
N TYR A 78 -5.89 8.98 -12.10
CA TYR A 78 -6.86 9.90 -12.70
C TYR A 78 -6.20 10.87 -13.69
N THR A 79 -4.97 11.28 -13.41
CA THR A 79 -4.18 12.14 -14.29
C THR A 79 -3.87 11.42 -15.60
N ILE A 80 -3.33 10.20 -15.55
CA ILE A 80 -3.03 9.40 -16.74
C ILE A 80 -4.30 9.09 -17.53
N TRP A 81 -5.39 8.71 -16.84
CA TRP A 81 -6.68 8.48 -17.48
C TRP A 81 -7.17 9.71 -18.24
N THR A 82 -7.04 10.90 -17.66
CA THR A 82 -7.41 12.16 -18.31
C THR A 82 -6.53 12.43 -19.53
N LEU A 83 -5.22 12.22 -19.43
CA LEU A 83 -4.29 12.37 -20.55
C LEU A 83 -4.60 11.39 -21.69
N GLU A 84 -4.96 10.14 -21.36
CA GLU A 84 -5.38 9.14 -22.33
C GLU A 84 -6.68 9.55 -23.04
N LYS A 85 -7.68 10.06 -22.31
CA LYS A 85 -8.92 10.58 -22.90
C LYS A 85 -8.72 11.79 -23.81
N LEU A 86 -7.71 12.60 -23.51
CA LEU A 86 -7.30 13.73 -24.35
C LEU A 86 -6.38 13.31 -25.51
N HIS A 87 -6.09 12.01 -25.66
CA HIS A 87 -5.15 11.47 -26.65
C HIS A 87 -3.71 12.02 -26.50
N LEU A 88 -3.34 12.46 -25.31
CA LEU A 88 -1.99 12.92 -24.96
C LEU A 88 -1.10 11.77 -24.49
N ALA A 89 -1.71 10.69 -24.00
CA ALA A 89 -1.03 9.45 -23.65
C ALA A 89 -1.60 8.29 -24.48
N TRP A 90 -0.74 7.35 -24.86
CA TRP A 90 -1.10 6.15 -25.62
C TRP A 90 -0.35 4.93 -25.05
N ASN A 91 -0.83 3.73 -25.37
CA ASN A 91 -0.29 2.45 -24.89
C ASN A 91 -0.21 2.36 -23.34
N VAL A 92 -1.23 2.90 -22.66
CA VAL A 92 -1.32 2.84 -21.18
C VAL A 92 -1.64 1.42 -20.74
N VAL A 93 -0.88 0.91 -19.77
CA VAL A 93 -1.09 -0.43 -19.19
C VAL A 93 -1.96 -0.29 -17.94
N TRP A 94 -3.23 -0.68 -18.06
CA TRP A 94 -4.19 -0.66 -16.95
C TRP A 94 -4.13 -1.94 -16.11
N PRO A 95 -4.45 -1.88 -14.81
CA PRO A 95 -4.45 -3.06 -13.96
C PRO A 95 -5.57 -4.02 -14.35
N GLU A 96 -5.26 -5.31 -14.35
CA GLU A 96 -6.29 -6.34 -14.40
C GLU A 96 -7.12 -6.33 -13.11
N PRO A 97 -8.43 -6.63 -13.18
CA PRO A 97 -9.26 -6.78 -11.99
C PRO A 97 -8.61 -7.75 -11.02
N MET A 98 -8.42 -7.33 -9.76
CA MET A 98 -7.91 -8.25 -8.77
C MET A 98 -8.93 -9.39 -8.55
N PRO A 99 -8.47 -10.65 -8.44
CA PRO A 99 -9.34 -11.70 -7.95
C PRO A 99 -9.90 -11.28 -6.59
N ALA A 100 -11.16 -11.65 -6.31
CA ALA A 100 -11.72 -11.44 -4.98
C ALA A 100 -10.75 -12.05 -3.96
N GLN A 101 -10.21 -11.22 -3.06
CA GLN A 101 -9.43 -11.74 -1.94
C GLN A 101 -10.42 -12.53 -1.09
N GLU A 102 -10.21 -13.84 -0.97
CA GLU A 102 -10.76 -14.58 0.16
C GLU A 102 -10.08 -13.99 1.38
N ASP A 103 -10.85 -13.28 2.19
CA ASP A 103 -10.36 -12.71 3.43
C ASP A 103 -9.91 -13.90 4.30
N GLU A 104 -8.60 -14.14 4.40
CA GLU A 104 -8.05 -14.98 5.45
C GLU A 104 -8.44 -14.31 6.77
N GLU A 105 -9.48 -14.85 7.42
CA GLU A 105 -9.84 -14.53 8.80
C GLU A 105 -8.58 -14.52 9.65
N ASP A 106 -8.33 -13.39 10.32
CA ASP A 106 -7.29 -13.24 11.35
C ASP A 106 -7.41 -14.39 12.36
N VAL A 107 -6.62 -15.45 12.17
CA VAL A 107 -6.36 -16.44 13.23
C VAL A 107 -5.38 -15.78 14.21
N SER A 108 -5.87 -14.80 14.97
CA SER A 108 -5.09 -14.15 16.03
C SER A 108 -5.98 -13.67 17.17
N ALA A 109 -6.48 -14.61 17.97
CA ALA A 109 -6.87 -14.35 19.36
C ALA A 109 -7.03 -15.67 20.15
N ASP A 110 -7.40 -16.75 19.49
CA ASP A 110 -7.89 -17.94 20.19
C ASP A 110 -6.78 -18.96 20.54
N GLU A 111 -5.75 -19.12 19.70
CA GLU A 111 -4.66 -20.09 19.97
C GLU A 111 -3.76 -19.67 21.15
N ALA A 112 -3.56 -18.38 21.38
CA ALA A 112 -2.82 -17.88 22.55
C ALA A 112 -3.58 -18.14 23.86
N GLY A 113 -4.92 -18.11 23.82
CA GLY A 113 -5.78 -18.45 24.94
C GLY A 113 -5.78 -19.95 25.23
N THR A 114 -5.87 -20.79 24.20
CA THR A 114 -5.85 -22.26 24.37
C THR A 114 -4.51 -22.77 24.89
N MET A 115 -3.38 -22.19 24.46
CA MET A 115 -2.06 -22.59 24.93
C MET A 115 -1.77 -22.16 26.39
N LEU A 116 -2.38 -21.07 26.87
CA LEU A 116 -2.29 -20.63 28.27
C LEU A 116 -3.24 -21.39 29.21
N ILE A 117 -4.39 -21.87 28.72
CA ILE A 117 -5.34 -22.65 29.52
C ILE A 117 -4.83 -24.10 29.71
N THR A 118 -4.13 -24.68 28.73
CA THR A 118 -3.62 -26.06 28.84
C THR A 118 -2.40 -26.21 29.76
N SER A 119 -1.72 -25.14 30.18
CA SER A 119 -0.57 -25.20 31.10
C SER A 119 -0.94 -24.96 32.57
N ALA A 120 -2.23 -24.77 32.88
CA ALA A 120 -2.72 -24.43 34.22
C ALA A 120 -3.54 -25.59 34.84
N ASP A 121 -3.22 -26.84 34.50
CA ASP A 121 -3.77 -28.01 35.20
C ASP A 121 -2.87 -28.36 36.41
N PRO A 122 -3.31 -28.19 37.67
CA PRO A 122 -2.51 -28.53 38.85
C PRO A 122 -2.41 -30.04 39.12
N ASN A 123 -2.99 -30.90 38.26
CA ASN A 123 -3.08 -32.35 38.47
C ASN A 123 -2.55 -33.22 37.32
N SER A 124 -1.64 -32.72 36.47
CA SER A 124 -0.89 -33.62 35.59
C SER A 124 0.23 -34.31 36.38
N VAL A 125 -0.02 -35.58 36.73
CA VAL A 125 0.94 -36.55 37.30
C VAL A 125 2.16 -36.73 36.40
#